data_AF-A0A955RW58-F1
#
_entry.id   AF-A0A955RW58-F1
#
_cell.length_a   1.000
_cell.length_b   1.000
_cell.length_c   1.000
_cell.angle_alpha   90.00
_cell.angle_beta   90.00
_cell.angle_gamma   90.00
#
_symmetry.space_group_name_H-M   'P 1'
#
loop_
_entity.id
_entity.type
_entity.pdbx_description
1 polymer ?
#
loop_
_entity_poly.entity_id
_entity_poly.type
_entity_poly.pdbx_seq_one_letter_code
_entity_poly.pdbx_strand_id
1 'polypeptide(L)'
;ANLKSMVSPKQSVGRSYNIASGRDYSILQILKYVAEYAGADAECTFGPRRSGDAMRTYADISNAKKLLRLKPQVTLSKGLKETVKWFIQNKPERY
;
A
#
# COMPACT_ATOMS: atom_id res chain seq x y z
N ALA A 1 -10.06 7.63 6.10
CA ALA A 1 -10.12 7.39 7.57
C ALA A 1 -10.79 8.57 8.28
N ASN A 2 -10.37 9.81 8.02
CA ASN A 2 -10.87 11.02 8.67
C ASN A 2 -12.41 11.17 8.62
N LEU A 3 -13.02 11.06 7.44
CA LEU A 3 -14.49 11.10 7.31
C LEU A 3 -15.18 9.99 8.11
N LYS A 4 -14.60 8.78 8.14
CA LYS A 4 -15.14 7.69 8.95
C LYS A 4 -15.01 7.98 10.44
N SER A 5 -13.93 8.64 10.86
CA SER A 5 -13.73 9.07 12.24
C SER A 5 -14.80 10.06 12.70
N MET A 6 -15.27 10.95 11.83
CA MET A 6 -16.29 11.96 12.19
C MET A 6 -17.63 11.34 12.61
N VAL A 7 -17.98 10.19 12.03
CA VAL A 7 -19.24 9.49 12.29
C VAL A 7 -19.05 8.23 13.17
N SER A 8 -17.89 8.10 13.81
CA SER A 8 -17.57 6.94 14.64
C SER A 8 -18.12 7.08 16.07
N PRO A 9 -18.32 5.96 16.80
CA PRO A 9 -18.80 6.01 18.19
C PRO A 9 -17.87 6.81 19.10
N LYS A 10 -18.39 7.43 20.18
CA LYS A 10 -17.61 8.19 21.18
C LYS A 10 -16.38 7.45 21.71
N GLN A 11 -16.48 6.12 21.83
CA GLN A 11 -15.38 5.23 22.25
C GLN A 11 -14.14 5.30 21.34
N SER A 12 -14.28 5.86 20.14
CA SER A 12 -13.22 5.99 19.15
C SER A 12 -12.34 7.23 19.35
N VAL A 13 -12.80 8.21 20.15
CA VAL A 13 -12.12 9.50 20.38
C VAL A 13 -10.87 9.30 21.23
N GLY A 14 -9.81 10.05 20.93
CA GLY A 14 -8.54 10.02 21.69
C GLY A 14 -7.68 8.78 21.47
N ARG A 15 -8.04 7.92 20.51
CA ARG A 15 -7.29 6.70 20.17
C ARG A 15 -6.44 6.88 18.91
N SER A 16 -5.33 6.16 18.87
CA SER A 16 -4.49 6.02 17.68
C SER A 16 -4.91 4.80 16.85
N TYR A 17 -4.83 4.93 15.53
CA TYR A 17 -5.23 3.88 14.59
C TYR A 17 -4.20 3.68 13.50
N ASN A 18 -3.82 2.41 13.26
CA ASN A 18 -3.11 2.04 12.05
C ASN A 18 -4.06 2.10 10.86
N ILE A 19 -3.70 2.89 9.84
CA ILE A 19 -4.44 2.99 8.58
C ILE A 19 -3.61 2.29 7.49
N ALA A 20 -3.96 1.03 7.22
CA ALA A 20 -3.27 0.20 6.24
C ALA A 20 -4.25 -0.78 5.55
N SER A 21 -3.72 -1.62 4.67
CA SER A 21 -4.47 -2.68 3.97
C SER A 21 -4.79 -3.89 4.88
N GLY A 22 -4.05 -4.07 5.98
CA GLY A 22 -4.10 -5.29 6.80
C GLY A 22 -3.55 -6.52 6.09
N ARG A 23 -2.73 -6.32 5.05
CA ARG A 23 -2.02 -7.35 4.28
C ARG A 23 -0.61 -6.85 3.97
N ASP A 24 0.37 -7.72 4.09
CA ASP A 24 1.74 -7.48 3.66
C ASP A 24 2.01 -8.13 2.29
N TYR A 25 3.04 -7.62 1.62
CA TYR A 25 3.47 -8.09 0.30
C TYR A 25 5.00 -8.09 0.27
N SER A 26 5.59 -9.10 -0.37
CA SER A 26 7.04 -9.12 -0.58
C SER A 26 7.44 -8.16 -1.70
N ILE A 27 8.70 -7.73 -1.68
CA ILE A 27 9.28 -6.90 -2.76
C ILE A 27 9.16 -7.63 -4.11
N LEU A 28 9.35 -8.95 -4.14
CA LEU A 28 9.22 -9.75 -5.35
C LEU A 28 7.79 -9.78 -5.91
N GLN A 29 6.76 -9.79 -5.04
CA GLN A 29 5.37 -9.68 -5.48
C GLN A 29 5.09 -8.32 -6.11
N ILE A 30 5.62 -7.25 -5.50
CA ILE A 30 5.48 -5.89 -6.02
C ILE A 30 6.18 -5.77 -7.39
N LEU A 31 7.42 -6.26 -7.50
CA LEU A 31 8.16 -6.28 -8.76
C LEU A 31 7.37 -6.98 -9.86
N LYS A 32 6.83 -8.18 -9.57
CA LYS A 32 6.02 -8.94 -10.54
C LYS A 32 4.82 -8.14 -11.02
N TYR A 33 4.06 -7.50 -10.12
CA TYR A 33 2.91 -6.69 -10.51
C TYR A 33 3.30 -5.51 -11.39
N VAL A 34 4.39 -4.80 -11.03
CA VAL A 34 4.85 -3.65 -11.80
C VAL A 34 5.32 -4.07 -13.19
N ALA A 35 6.12 -5.13 -13.30
CA ALA A 35 6.60 -5.66 -14.58
C ALA A 35 5.44 -6.05 -15.51
N GLU A 36 4.47 -6.81 -14.96
CA GLU A 36 3.25 -7.21 -15.68
C GLU A 36 2.47 -6.00 -16.20
N TYR A 37 2.22 -4.99 -15.35
CA TYR A 37 1.42 -3.83 -15.74
C TYR A 37 2.16 -2.84 -16.63
N ALA A 38 3.48 -2.81 -16.58
CA ALA A 38 4.32 -2.01 -17.46
C ALA A 38 4.56 -2.68 -18.81
N GLY A 39 4.22 -3.96 -18.97
CA GLY A 39 4.57 -4.75 -20.16
C GLY A 39 6.09 -4.90 -20.32
N ALA A 40 6.81 -4.92 -19.20
CA ALA A 40 8.26 -5.00 -19.16
C ALA A 40 8.71 -6.37 -18.70
N ASP A 41 9.81 -6.86 -19.26
CA ASP A 41 10.56 -7.96 -18.66
C ASP A 41 11.53 -7.37 -17.63
N ALA A 42 11.41 -7.83 -16.38
CA ALA A 42 12.12 -7.24 -15.26
C ALA A 42 13.06 -8.27 -14.62
N GLU A 43 14.36 -8.06 -14.81
CA GLU A 43 15.38 -8.84 -14.12
C GLU A 43 15.59 -8.32 -12.69
N CYS A 44 15.67 -9.25 -11.73
CA CYS A 44 15.92 -8.94 -10.33
C CYS A 44 17.35 -9.33 -9.95
N THR A 45 18.16 -8.34 -9.56
CA THR A 45 19.48 -8.59 -8.98
C THR A 45 19.43 -8.38 -7.46
N PHE A 46 19.90 -9.36 -6.71
CA PHE A 46 19.95 -9.28 -5.25
C PHE A 46 21.21 -8.53 -4.81
N GLY A 47 21.03 -7.32 -4.30
CA GLY A 47 22.09 -6.55 -3.65
C GLY A 47 22.21 -6.83 -2.15
N PRO A 48 23.23 -6.27 -1.48
CA PRO A 48 23.33 -6.33 -0.03
C PRO A 48 22.11 -5.68 0.64
N ARG A 49 21.76 -6.16 1.83
CA ARG A 49 20.67 -5.58 2.61
C ARG A 49 21.00 -4.12 2.95
N ARG A 50 20.04 -3.22 2.71
CA ARG A 50 20.17 -1.82 3.13
C ARG A 50 20.04 -1.74 4.64
N SER A 51 21.00 -1.08 5.28
CA SER A 51 20.94 -0.84 6.73
C SER A 51 19.72 0.00 7.06
N GLY A 52 18.98 -0.40 8.10
CA GLY A 52 17.73 0.25 8.51
C GLY A 52 16.45 -0.32 7.87
N ASP A 53 16.54 -1.14 6.82
CA ASP A 53 15.34 -1.74 6.22
C ASP A 53 14.71 -2.79 7.14
N ALA A 54 13.41 -2.63 7.39
CA ALA A 54 12.59 -3.62 8.06
C ALA A 54 12.38 -4.83 7.14
N MET A 55 12.60 -6.05 7.64
CA MET A 55 12.39 -7.29 6.87
C MET A 55 10.93 -7.49 6.48
N ARG A 56 10.01 -7.07 7.34
CA ARG A 56 8.58 -7.24 7.17
C ARG A 56 7.86 -6.06 7.79
N THR A 57 6.95 -5.47 7.04
CA THR A 57 6.07 -4.41 7.51
C THR A 57 4.62 -4.90 7.43
N TYR A 58 3.99 -5.02 8.59
CA TYR A 58 2.59 -5.38 8.71
C TYR A 58 1.94 -4.47 9.74
N ALA A 59 0.83 -3.84 9.36
CA ALA A 59 0.02 -3.03 10.25
C ALA A 59 -1.27 -3.78 10.57
N ASP A 60 -1.45 -4.14 11.85
CA ASP A 60 -2.73 -4.62 12.34
C ASP A 60 -3.74 -3.46 12.34
N ILE A 61 -4.83 -3.65 11.60
CA ILE A 61 -5.91 -2.68 11.42
C ILE A 61 -7.19 -3.06 12.18
N SER A 62 -7.12 -3.99 13.13
CA SER A 62 -8.28 -4.48 13.88
C SER A 62 -9.05 -3.36 14.58
N ASN A 63 -8.36 -2.39 15.19
CA ASN A 63 -8.99 -1.23 15.80
C ASN A 63 -9.71 -0.33 14.78
N ALA A 64 -9.08 -0.08 13.63
CA ALA A 64 -9.67 0.74 12.58
C ALA A 64 -10.90 0.04 11.96
N LYS A 65 -10.86 -1.29 11.79
CA LYS A 65 -12.00 -2.09 11.35
C LYS A 65 -13.16 -2.04 12.34
N LYS A 66 -12.88 -2.28 13.63
CA LYS A 66 -13.90 -2.38 14.67
C LYS A 66 -14.55 -1.02 14.98
N LEU A 67 -13.75 0.00 15.21
CA LEU A 67 -14.21 1.29 15.75
C LEU A 67 -14.53 2.29 14.64
N LEU A 68 -13.70 2.37 13.60
CA LEU A 68 -13.91 3.29 12.48
C LEU A 68 -14.70 2.67 11.32
N ARG A 69 -15.08 1.38 11.42
CA ARG A 69 -15.70 0.60 10.33
C ARG A 69 -14.90 0.73 9.03
N LEU A 70 -13.57 0.82 9.16
CA LEU A 70 -12.67 1.00 8.03
C LEU A 70 -12.49 -0.34 7.32
N LYS A 71 -12.76 -0.35 6.02
CA LYS A 71 -12.56 -1.50 5.14
C LYS A 71 -11.74 -1.03 3.95
N PRO A 72 -10.51 -1.50 3.75
CA PRO A 72 -9.74 -1.22 2.53
C PRO A 72 -10.54 -1.68 1.30
N GLN A 73 -10.67 -0.81 0.30
CA GLN A 73 -11.46 -1.10 -0.92
C GLN A 73 -10.58 -1.41 -2.14
N VAL A 74 -9.31 -1.02 -2.08
CA VAL A 74 -8.36 -1.17 -3.19
C VAL A 74 -7.25 -2.12 -2.72
N THR A 75 -7.02 -3.18 -3.49
CA THR A 75 -5.89 -4.09 -3.27
C THR A 75 -4.61 -3.44 -3.79
N LEU A 76 -3.45 -3.91 -3.31
CA LEU A 76 -2.17 -3.37 -3.79
C LEU A 76 -2.03 -3.52 -5.31
N SER A 77 -2.34 -4.70 -5.85
CA SER A 77 -2.30 -4.94 -7.30
C SER A 77 -3.22 -3.99 -8.09
N LYS A 78 -4.46 -3.76 -7.65
CA LYS A 78 -5.38 -2.81 -8.32
C LYS A 78 -4.83 -1.38 -8.26
N GLY A 79 -4.32 -0.96 -7.11
CA GLY A 79 -3.70 0.36 -6.96
C GLY A 79 -2.48 0.53 -7.86
N LEU A 80 -1.57 -0.45 -7.85
CA LEU A 80 -0.37 -0.45 -8.70
C LEU A 80 -0.71 -0.40 -10.18
N LYS A 81 -1.74 -1.12 -10.64
CA LYS A 81 -2.19 -1.08 -12.04
C LYS A 81 -2.57 0.34 -12.47
N GLU A 82 -3.37 1.03 -11.66
CA GLU A 82 -3.76 2.42 -11.95
C GLU A 82 -2.57 3.37 -11.86
N THR A 83 -1.67 3.18 -10.88
CA THR A 83 -0.44 3.99 -10.75
C THR A 83 0.46 3.83 -11.97
N VAL A 84 0.77 2.60 -12.40
CA VAL A 84 1.61 2.33 -13.58
C VAL A 84 0.97 2.93 -14.84
N LYS A 85 -0.34 2.75 -15.02
CA LYS A 85 -1.09 3.37 -16.11
C LYS A 85 -0.92 4.89 -16.12
N TRP A 86 -1.05 5.54 -14.95
CA TRP A 86 -0.86 6.99 -14.83
C TRP A 86 0.57 7.41 -15.22
N PHE A 87 1.60 6.69 -14.76
CA PHE A 87 3.00 6.98 -15.13
C PHE A 87 3.27 6.85 -16.63
N ILE A 88 2.68 5.85 -17.29
CA ILE A 88 2.81 5.67 -18.75
C ILE A 88 2.17 6.84 -19.50
N GLN A 89 1.03 7.34 -19.01
CA GLN A 89 0.29 8.44 -19.63
C GLN A 89 0.89 9.82 -19.37
N ASN A 90 1.58 9.99 -18.24
CA ASN A 90 2.07 11.28 -17.76
C ASN A 90 3.60 11.30 -17.65
N LYS A 91 4.31 10.60 -18.57
CA LYS A 91 5.78 10.59 -18.57
C LYS A 91 6.28 12.04 -18.49
N PRO A 92 6.93 12.46 -17.39
CA PRO A 92 7.55 13.77 -17.37
C PRO A 92 8.61 13.80 -18.47
N GLU A 93 8.75 14.93 -19.16
CA GLU A 93 9.89 15.15 -20.04
C GLU A 93 11.16 14.85 -19.23
N ARG A 94 12.00 13.95 -19.75
CA ARG A 94 13.30 13.69 -19.14
C ARG A 94 14.10 14.98 -19.29
N TYR A 95 14.52 15.57 -18.17
CA TYR A 95 15.62 16.54 -18.15
C TYR A 95 16.90 15.87 -18.68
#